data_AF-A0A0G1M7P8-F1
#
_entry.id   AF-A0A0G1M7P8-F1
#
_cell.length_a   1.000
_cell.length_b   1.000
_cell.length_c   1.000
_cell.angle_alpha   90.00
_cell.angle_beta   90.00
_cell.angle_gamma   90.00
#
_symmetry.space_group_name_H-M   'P 1'
#
loop_
_entity.id
_entity.type
_entity.pdbx_description
1 polymer ?
#
loop_
_entity_poly.entity_id
_entity_poly.type
_entity_poly.pdbx_seq_one_letter_code
_entity_poly.pdbx_strand_id
1 'polypeptide(L)' 'MEDKLLTLKEVADILRVNERTVFRLIHGQNARGVKLPATKIGTWRISQKALTDFLVSNTNLRVLKRQGNKK' A
#
# COMPACT_ATOMS: atom_id res chain seq x y z
N MET A 1 -10.36 16.01 3.47
CA MET A 1 -10.82 14.99 2.51
C MET A 1 -10.72 13.66 3.21
N GLU A 2 -11.82 12.90 3.27
CA GLU A 2 -11.84 11.59 3.92
C GLU A 2 -10.91 10.62 3.17
N ASP A 3 -10.00 9.99 3.90
CA ASP A 3 -9.07 9.03 3.32
C ASP A 3 -9.85 7.76 2.92
N LYS A 4 -9.85 7.44 1.62
CA LYS A 4 -10.57 6.26 1.10
C LYS A 4 -10.00 4.98 1.71
N LEU A 5 -10.85 4.16 2.32
CA LEU A 5 -10.52 2.85 2.90
C LEU A 5 -10.82 1.72 1.91
N LEU A 6 -9.76 1.19 1.31
CA LEU A 6 -9.81 0.11 0.33
C LEU A 6 -9.90 -1.25 1.02
N THR A 7 -10.59 -2.17 0.36
CA THR A 7 -10.60 -3.59 0.69
C THR A 7 -9.37 -4.32 0.14
N LEU A 8 -9.13 -5.53 0.64
CA LEU A 8 -8.10 -6.45 0.13
C LEU A 8 -8.20 -6.66 -1.39
N LYS A 9 -9.41 -6.87 -1.89
CA LYS A 9 -9.69 -7.09 -3.31
C LYS A 9 -9.38 -5.86 -4.15
N GLU A 10 -9.85 -4.67 -3.75
CA GLU A 10 -9.56 -3.44 -4.48
C GLU A 10 -8.07 -3.16 -4.56
N VAL A 11 -7.31 -3.39 -3.48
CA VAL A 11 -5.85 -3.23 -3.50
C VAL A 11 -5.19 -4.28 -4.41
N ALA A 12 -5.69 -5.52 -4.40
CA ALA A 12 -5.20 -6.59 -5.26
C ALA A 12 -5.40 -6.23 -6.75
N ASP A 13 -6.57 -5.69 -7.10
CA ASP A 13 -6.91 -5.22 -8.44
C ASP A 13 -6.03 -4.03 -8.86
N ILE A 14 -5.82 -3.05 -7.97
CA ILE A 14 -4.95 -1.88 -8.22
C ILE A 14 -3.51 -2.32 -8.50
N LEU A 15 -2.97 -3.19 -7.65
CA LEU A 15 -1.58 -3.65 -7.74
C LEU A 15 -1.40 -4.76 -8.79
N ARG A 16 -2.50 -5.30 -9.34
CA ARG A 16 -2.53 -6.45 -10.24
C ARG A 16 -1.84 -7.68 -9.66
N VAL A 17 -2.12 -7.98 -8.39
CA VAL A 17 -1.61 -9.15 -7.67
C VAL A 17 -2.76 -9.95 -7.08
N ASN A 18 -2.45 -11.13 -6.54
CA ASN A 18 -3.44 -11.91 -5.80
C ASN A 18 -3.74 -11.27 -4.42
N GLU A 19 -4.97 -11.39 -3.93
CA GLU A 19 -5.36 -10.97 -2.57
C GLU A 19 -4.46 -11.58 -1.49
N ARG A 20 -4.02 -12.83 -1.67
CA ARG A 20 -3.05 -13.48 -0.76
C ARG A 20 -1.74 -12.70 -0.69
N THR A 21 -1.28 -12.13 -1.79
CA THR A 21 -0.08 -11.29 -1.80
C THR A 21 -0.30 -10.02 -0.98
N VAL A 22 -1.44 -9.36 -1.14
CA VAL A 22 -1.78 -8.17 -0.34
C VAL A 22 -1.85 -8.51 1.14
N PHE A 23 -2.48 -9.63 1.50
CA PHE A 23 -2.51 -10.11 2.89
C PHE A 23 -1.10 -10.34 3.44
N ARG A 24 -0.21 -10.95 2.66
CA ARG A 24 1.21 -11.10 3.03
C ARG A 24 1.91 -9.76 3.24
N LEU A 25 1.62 -8.75 2.41
CA LEU A 25 2.17 -7.40 2.59
C LEU A 25 1.74 -6.77 3.92
N ILE A 26 0.48 -6.94 4.33
CA ILE A 26 -0.01 -6.48 5.64
C ILE A 26 0.80 -7.10 6.78
N HIS A 27 1.10 -8.39 6.66
CA HIS A 27 1.92 -9.12 7.64
C HIS A 27 3.43 -8.90 7.49
N GLY A 28 3.87 -8.08 6.54
CA GLY A 28 5.30 -7.78 6.32
C GLY A 28 6.07 -8.91 5.65
N GLN A 29 5.37 -9.89 5.06
CA GLN A 29 5.97 -11.02 4.36
C GLN A 29 6.35 -10.63 2.92
N ASN A 30 7.30 -9.70 2.79
CA ASN A 30 7.91 -9.31 1.51
C ASN A 30 9.44 -9.28 1.63
N ALA A 31 10.11 -9.05 0.50
CA ALA A 31 11.58 -9.05 0.43
C ALA A 31 12.26 -8.03 1.36
N ARG A 32 11.56 -6.98 1.80
CA ARG A 32 12.11 -5.96 2.71
C ARG A 32 11.68 -6.13 4.16
N GLY A 33 10.77 -7.06 4.47
CA GLY A 33 10.18 -7.21 5.80
C GLY A 33 9.27 -6.06 6.25
N VAL A 34 8.87 -5.16 5.33
CA VAL A 34 8.10 -3.95 5.67
C VAL A 34 6.60 -4.24 5.60
N LYS A 35 5.87 -3.85 6.64
CA LYS A 35 4.42 -4.06 6.73
C LYS A 35 3.65 -2.97 5.99
N LEU A 36 2.62 -3.36 5.25
CA LEU A 36 1.61 -2.44 4.72
C LEU A 36 0.64 -2.07 5.86
N PRO A 37 0.53 -0.80 6.25
CA PRO A 37 -0.40 -0.41 7.31
C PRO A 37 -1.85 -0.68 6.89
N ALA A 38 -2.58 -1.40 7.74
CA ALA A 38 -3.97 -1.75 7.54
C ALA A 38 -4.69 -1.84 8.88
N THR A 39 -6.00 -1.59 8.88
CA THR A 39 -6.88 -1.69 10.05
C THR A 39 -7.85 -2.84 9.85
N LYS A 40 -8.02 -3.68 10.88
CA LYS A 40 -8.98 -4.80 10.85
C LYS A 40 -10.33 -4.34 11.40
N ILE A 41 -11.34 -4.25 10.54
CA ILE A 41 -12.73 -3.88 10.90
C ILE A 41 -13.65 -4.96 10.31
N GLY A 42 -13.62 -6.14 10.92
CA GLY A 42 -14.17 -7.38 10.35
C GLY A 42 -13.30 -7.92 9.21
N THR A 43 -13.09 -7.11 8.17
CA THR A 43 -12.16 -7.35 7.07
C THR A 43 -10.97 -6.39 7.15
N TRP A 44 -9.87 -6.69 6.44
CA TRP A 44 -8.74 -5.76 6.36
C TRP A 44 -9.08 -4.56 5.47
N ARG A 45 -8.86 -3.36 6.01
CA ARG A 45 -9.01 -2.08 5.34
C ARG A 45 -7.67 -1.37 5.26
N ILE A 46 -7.37 -0.84 4.08
CA ILE A 46 -6.10 -0.18 3.78
C ILE A 46 -6.43 1.24 3.33
N SER A 47 -5.87 2.25 3.98
CA SER A 47 -6.06 3.63 3.49
C SER A 47 -5.29 3.84 2.20
N GLN A 48 -5.90 4.55 1.25
CA GLN A 48 -5.26 4.90 -0.02
C GLN A 48 -3.92 5.62 0.21
N LYS A 49 -3.86 6.52 1.20
CA LYS A 49 -2.63 7.20 1.61
C LYS A 49 -1.56 6.21 2.08
N ALA A 50 -1.89 5.29 2.98
CA ALA A 50 -0.92 4.31 3.48
C ALA A 50 -0.40 3.39 2.37
N LEU A 51 -1.27 2.97 1.44
CA LEU A 51 -0.85 2.21 0.27
C LEU A 51 0.14 2.98 -0.59
N THR A 52 -0.14 4.26 -0.85
CA THR A 52 0.72 5.13 -1.65
C THR A 52 2.07 5.34 -0.97
N ASP A 53 2.07 5.68 0.32
CA ASP A 53 3.28 5.86 1.13
C ASP A 53 4.12 4.56 1.19
N PHE A 54 3.46 3.42 1.33
CA PHE A 54 4.10 2.10 1.29
C PHE A 54 4.78 1.83 -0.05
N LEU A 55 4.12 2.13 -1.18
CA LEU A 55 4.72 1.93 -2.51
C LEU A 55 5.88 2.88 -2.76
N VAL A 56 5.78 4.15 -2.38
CA VAL A 56 6.87 5.13 -2.55
C VAL A 56 8.10 4.72 -1.75
N SER A 57 7.91 4.27 -0.51
CA SER A 57 9.01 3.84 0.36
C SER A 57 9.58 2.46 -0.01
N ASN A 58 8.77 1.57 -0.58
CA ASN A 58 9.14 0.17 -0.86
C ASN A 58 9.23 -0.17 -2.35
N THR A 59 9.44 0.80 -3.23
CA THR A 59 9.78 0.57 -4.63
C THR A 59 11.08 1.26 -5.00
N ASN A 60 11.75 0.77 -6.03
CA ASN A 60 12.95 1.42 -6.57
C ASN A 60 12.58 2.57 -7.52
N LEU A 61 11.33 3.03 -7.50
CA LEU A 61 10.82 4.11 -8.33
C LEU A 61 11.42 5.44 -7.85
N ARG A 62 12.63 5.73 -8.33
CA ARG A 62 13.35 7.01 -8.14
C ARG A 62 12.57 8.24 -8.66
N VAL A 63 11.44 8.02 -9.34
CA VAL A 63 10.73 9.03 -10.14
C VAL A 63 9.78 9.89 -9.30
N LEU A 64 9.17 9.38 -8.23
CA LEU A 64 8.20 10.16 -7.43
C LEU A 64 8.86 11.19 -6.49
N LYS A 65 10.15 11.05 -6.20
CA LYS A 65 10.89 12.01 -5.35
C LYS A 65 11.14 13.37 -6.02
N ARG A 66 10.94 13.48 -7.34
CA ARG A 66 11.22 14.71 -8.11
C ARG A 66 10.07 15.73 -8.14
N GLN A 67 8.83 15.33 -7.84
CA GLN A 67 7.68 16.26 -7.93
C GLN A 67 7.48 17.14 -6.68
N GLY A 68 8.22 16.89 -5.59
CA GLY A 68 8.22 17.73 -4.39
C GLY A 68 9.24 18.87 -4.38
N ASN A 69 10.12 18.97 -5.38
CA ASN A 69 11.12 20.04 -5.48
C ASN A 69 10.77 21.02 -6.61
N LYS A 70 9.56 21.58 -6.54
CA LYS A 70 9.23 22.86 -7.15
C LYS A 70 8.82 23.81 -6.04
N LYS A 71 9.82 24.37 -5.37
CA LYS A 71 9.77 25.69 -4.73
C LYS A 71 11.11 26.36 -4.99
#